data_AF-A0A1G6SYH2-F1
#
_entry.id   AF-A0A1G6SYH2-F1
#
_cell.length_a   1.000
_cell.length_b   1.000
_cell.length_c   1.000
_cell.angle_alpha   90.00
_cell.angle_beta   90.00
_cell.angle_gamma   90.00
#
_symmetry.space_group_name_H-M   'P 1'
#
loop_
_entity.id
_entity.type
_entity.pdbx_description
1 polymer ?
#
loop_
_entity_poly.entity_id
_entity_poly.type
_entity_poly.pdbx_seq_one_letter_code
_entity_poly.pdbx_strand_id
1 'polypeptide(L)'
;MKRALAFLLLMGMPVAAQDIAPGKLTIAGEAFAAADVVDARAMPDMGGTSGIMLTLTPKAAQRLAALTAGLAGKTMVVALDGMPILREMIRAPIRDGVIDIPAAYKLPEAEALAKRISGKPPLPDDLAE
;
A
#
# COMPACT_ATOMS: atom_id res chain seq x y z
N MET A 1 -44.95 -34.28 24.21
CA MET A 1 -44.62 -33.40 23.06
C MET A 1 -43.21 -32.88 23.25
N LYS A 2 -42.23 -33.42 22.49
CA LYS A 2 -40.80 -33.08 22.60
C LYS A 2 -40.54 -31.76 21.85
N ARG A 3 -40.19 -30.69 22.56
CA ARG A 3 -39.73 -29.44 21.96
C ARG A 3 -38.22 -29.53 21.77
N ALA A 4 -37.79 -29.79 20.54
CA ALA A 4 -36.39 -29.63 20.15
C ALA A 4 -36.13 -28.14 19.94
N LEU A 5 -35.25 -27.55 20.76
CA LEU A 5 -34.78 -26.18 20.59
C LEU A 5 -33.51 -26.23 19.73
N ALA A 6 -33.62 -25.73 18.51
CA ALA A 6 -32.53 -25.68 17.55
C ALA A 6 -31.49 -24.63 17.99
N PHE A 7 -30.26 -25.09 18.24
CA PHE A 7 -29.08 -24.23 18.34
C PHE A 7 -28.75 -23.71 16.93
N LEU A 8 -28.96 -22.42 16.69
CA LEU A 8 -28.51 -21.75 15.47
C LEU A 8 -27.03 -21.41 15.63
N LEU A 9 -26.16 -22.29 15.15
CA LEU A 9 -24.72 -22.08 15.07
C LEU A 9 -24.44 -21.11 13.90
N LEU A 10 -24.27 -19.81 14.16
CA LEU A 10 -23.69 -18.89 13.17
C LEU A 10 -22.20 -19.25 13.03
N MET A 11 -21.88 -20.07 12.02
CA MET A 11 -20.50 -20.21 11.57
C MET A 11 -20.02 -18.87 10.98
N GLY A 12 -19.00 -18.29 11.60
CA GLY A 12 -18.22 -17.21 11.01
C GLY A 12 -17.56 -17.71 9.73
N MET A 13 -18.10 -17.32 8.58
CA MET A 13 -17.43 -17.56 7.31
C MET A 13 -16.17 -16.70 7.25
N PRO A 14 -15.00 -17.26 6.92
CA PRO A 14 -13.84 -16.45 6.60
C PRO A 14 -14.23 -15.58 5.40
N VAL A 15 -14.15 -14.25 5.57
CA VAL A 15 -14.21 -13.33 4.44
C VAL A 15 -12.99 -13.67 3.59
N ALA A 16 -13.19 -14.47 2.54
CA ALA A 16 -12.16 -14.70 1.53
C ALA A 16 -11.82 -13.33 0.98
N ALA A 17 -10.63 -12.82 1.34
CA ALA A 17 -10.08 -11.62 0.73
C ALA A 17 -10.09 -11.88 -0.77
N GLN A 18 -10.97 -11.21 -1.50
CA GLN A 18 -10.96 -11.29 -2.95
C GLN A 18 -9.56 -10.86 -3.39
N ASP A 19 -8.86 -11.76 -4.09
CA ASP A 19 -7.58 -11.52 -4.74
C ASP A 19 -7.78 -10.42 -5.79
N ILE A 20 -7.71 -9.16 -5.36
CA ILE A 20 -7.62 -8.04 -6.29
C ILE A 20 -6.22 -8.12 -6.86
N ALA A 21 -6.13 -8.40 -8.16
CA ALA A 21 -4.85 -8.42 -8.84
C ALA A 21 -4.12 -7.08 -8.59
N PRO A 22 -2.88 -7.11 -8.06
CA PRO A 22 -2.11 -5.90 -7.84
C PRO A 22 -1.93 -5.15 -9.15
N GLY A 23 -1.98 -3.82 -9.08
CA GLY A 23 -1.62 -2.96 -10.20
C GLY A 23 -0.12 -3.04 -10.49
N LYS A 24 0.27 -2.56 -11.68
CA LYS A 24 1.68 -2.47 -12.07
C LYS A 24 2.32 -1.24 -11.45
N LEU A 25 2.96 -1.41 -10.29
CA LEU A 25 3.70 -0.35 -9.61
C LEU A 25 5.04 -0.09 -10.32
N THR A 26 5.30 1.16 -10.68
CA THR A 26 6.62 1.61 -11.09
C THR A 26 7.10 2.76 -10.23
N ILE A 27 8.40 2.75 -9.90
CA ILE A 27 9.07 3.83 -9.16
C ILE A 27 10.30 4.22 -9.96
N ALA A 28 10.41 5.51 -10.32
CA ALA A 28 11.45 6.03 -11.21
C ALA A 28 11.54 5.28 -12.56
N GLY A 29 10.41 4.75 -13.06
CA GLY A 29 10.35 3.98 -14.29
C GLY A 29 10.68 2.49 -14.16
N GLU A 30 11.18 2.04 -13.00
CA GLU A 30 11.46 0.64 -12.70
C GLU A 30 10.25 -0.06 -12.13
N ALA A 31 10.04 -1.33 -12.50
CA ALA A 31 8.96 -2.13 -11.98
C ALA A 31 9.25 -2.67 -10.57
N PHE A 32 8.25 -2.56 -9.68
CA PHE A 32 8.22 -3.16 -8.35
C PHE A 32 7.05 -4.14 -8.29
N ALA A 33 7.33 -5.38 -7.89
CA ALA A 33 6.31 -6.41 -7.76
C ALA A 33 5.50 -6.21 -6.48
N ALA A 34 4.28 -6.76 -6.41
CA ALA A 34 3.52 -6.76 -5.15
C ALA A 34 4.29 -7.42 -3.98
N ALA A 35 5.12 -8.42 -4.28
CA ALA A 35 6.00 -9.06 -3.30
C ALA A 35 7.15 -8.14 -2.80
N ASP A 36 7.43 -7.03 -3.50
CA ASP A 36 8.37 -6.01 -3.03
C ASP A 36 7.74 -5.08 -1.98
N VAL A 37 6.41 -5.15 -1.77
CA VAL A 37 5.64 -4.31 -0.85
C VAL A 37 5.33 -5.08 0.45
N VAL A 38 5.84 -4.55 1.57
CA VAL A 38 5.51 -5.04 2.92
C VAL A 38 4.10 -4.60 3.29
N ASP A 39 3.84 -3.30 3.18
CA ASP A 39 2.56 -2.70 3.50
C ASP A 39 2.27 -1.50 2.59
N ALA A 40 1.00 -1.27 2.31
CA ALA A 40 0.52 -0.02 1.76
C ALA A 40 -0.78 0.30 2.48
N ARG A 41 -0.84 1.45 3.13
CA ARG A 41 -1.98 1.83 3.97
C ARG A 41 -2.37 3.28 3.78
N ALA A 42 -3.68 3.53 3.80
CA ALA A 42 -4.21 4.87 3.82
C ALA A 42 -3.88 5.54 5.16
N MET A 43 -3.43 6.79 5.10
CA MET A 43 -3.10 7.60 6.26
C MET A 43 -4.05 8.81 6.29
N PRO A 44 -5.15 8.75 7.07
CA PRO A 44 -6.03 9.89 7.24
C PRO A 44 -5.29 11.08 7.84
N ASP A 45 -5.56 12.27 7.31
CA ASP A 45 -5.10 13.52 7.91
C ASP A 45 -6.24 14.22 8.68
N MET A 46 -5.89 15.25 9.44
CA MET A 46 -6.88 16.08 10.16
C MET A 46 -7.73 16.95 9.22
N GLY A 47 -7.34 17.10 7.95
CA GLY A 47 -8.05 17.89 6.93
C GLY A 47 -9.19 17.12 6.24
N GLY A 48 -9.39 15.84 6.57
CA GLY A 48 -10.39 15.00 5.93
C GLY A 48 -9.98 14.52 4.54
N THR A 49 -8.67 14.53 4.26
CA THR A 49 -8.05 13.81 3.15
C THR A 49 -7.19 12.67 3.68
N SER A 50 -6.68 11.83 2.78
CA SER A 50 -5.87 10.67 3.14
C SER A 50 -4.75 10.50 2.13
N GLY A 51 -3.54 10.32 2.66
CA GLY A 51 -2.36 9.92 1.91
C GLY A 51 -2.20 8.40 1.92
N ILE A 52 -1.10 7.91 1.39
CA ILE A 52 -0.73 6.49 1.47
C ILE A 52 0.71 6.39 1.93
N MET A 53 0.96 5.59 2.96
CA MET A 53 2.31 5.19 3.35
C MET A 53 2.61 3.84 2.72
N LEU A 54 3.61 3.81 1.83
CA LEU A 54 4.10 2.61 1.17
C LEU A 54 5.39 2.16 1.84
N THR A 55 5.41 0.93 2.36
CA THR A 55 6.58 0.31 2.96
C THR A 55 7.08 -0.84 2.09
N LEU A 56 8.35 -0.77 1.68
CA LEU A 56 8.99 -1.78 0.85
C LEU A 56 9.73 -2.84 1.68
N THR A 57 9.95 -4.01 1.08
CA THR A 57 10.86 -5.01 1.67
C THR A 57 12.29 -4.47 1.73
N PRO A 58 13.16 -4.98 2.61
CA PRO A 58 14.56 -4.52 2.67
C PRO A 58 15.30 -4.63 1.33
N LYS A 59 15.05 -5.68 0.56
CA LYS A 59 15.63 -5.85 -0.79
C LYS A 59 15.15 -4.76 -1.75
N ALA A 60 13.86 -4.45 -1.74
CA ALA A 60 13.29 -3.40 -2.56
C ALA A 60 13.71 -1.99 -2.09
N ALA A 61 13.87 -1.78 -0.79
CA ALA A 61 14.41 -0.54 -0.22
C ALA A 61 15.85 -0.27 -0.69
N GLN A 62 16.70 -1.31 -0.73
CA GLN A 62 18.07 -1.18 -1.29
C GLN A 62 18.04 -0.81 -2.78
N ARG A 63 17.13 -1.40 -3.56
CA ARG A 63 16.91 -1.01 -4.96
C ARG A 63 16.46 0.44 -5.06
N LEU A 64 15.49 0.87 -4.26
CA LEU A 64 15.02 2.26 -4.21
C LEU A 64 16.15 3.24 -3.89
N ALA A 65 17.00 2.92 -2.90
CA ALA A 65 18.15 3.73 -2.52
C ALA A 65 19.15 3.89 -3.68
N ALA A 66 19.43 2.81 -4.42
CA ALA A 66 20.31 2.85 -5.58
C ALA A 66 19.72 3.70 -6.71
N LEU A 67 18.42 3.54 -7.00
CA LEU A 67 17.73 4.33 -8.02
C LEU A 67 17.75 5.82 -7.69
N THR A 68 17.39 6.18 -6.45
CA THR A 68 17.27 7.57 -6.01
C THR A 68 18.62 8.26 -5.85
N ALA A 69 19.72 7.53 -5.62
CA ALA A 69 21.05 8.11 -5.61
C ALA A 69 21.46 8.76 -6.95
N GLY A 70 20.99 8.24 -8.08
CA GLY A 70 21.20 8.83 -9.40
C GLY A 70 20.23 9.97 -9.77
N LEU A 71 19.28 10.28 -8.87
CA LEU A 71 18.17 11.19 -9.13
C LEU A 71 18.22 12.48 -8.31
N ALA A 72 19.31 12.77 -7.59
CA ALA A 72 19.44 14.03 -6.85
C ALA A 72 19.20 15.25 -7.77
N GLY A 73 18.26 16.12 -7.36
CA GLY A 73 17.82 17.28 -8.12
C GLY A 73 16.86 16.97 -9.27
N LYS A 74 16.45 15.71 -9.46
CA LYS A 74 15.50 15.27 -10.50
C LYS A 74 14.17 14.84 -9.88
N THR A 75 13.12 14.89 -10.69
CA THR A 75 11.80 14.41 -10.31
C THR A 75 11.73 12.89 -10.46
N MET A 76 11.48 12.19 -9.36
CA MET A 76 11.02 10.81 -9.36
C MET A 76 9.50 10.78 -9.58
N VAL A 77 9.05 9.80 -10.35
CA VAL A 77 7.63 9.50 -10.53
C VAL A 77 7.35 8.12 -9.96
N VAL A 78 6.30 8.02 -9.15
CA VAL A 78 5.67 6.74 -8.82
C VAL A 78 4.38 6.66 -9.61
N ALA A 79 4.16 5.54 -10.27
CA ALA A 79 2.96 5.31 -11.07
C ALA A 79 2.37 3.93 -10.79
N LEU A 80 1.04 3.83 -10.94
CA LEU A 80 0.30 2.58 -10.90
C LEU A 80 -0.41 2.42 -12.25
N ASP A 81 -0.15 1.32 -12.95
CA ASP A 81 -0.65 1.06 -14.31
C ASP A 81 -0.33 2.19 -15.30
N GLY A 82 0.83 2.84 -15.12
CA GLY A 82 1.27 3.97 -15.94
C GLY A 82 0.65 5.32 -15.55
N MET A 83 -0.28 5.37 -14.60
CA MET A 83 -0.85 6.62 -14.09
C MET A 83 0.00 7.16 -12.92
N PRO A 84 0.58 8.37 -13.01
CA PRO A 84 1.35 8.95 -11.93
C PRO A 84 0.50 9.18 -10.68
N ILE A 85 0.96 8.64 -9.55
CA ILE A 85 0.33 8.83 -8.22
C ILE A 85 1.21 9.67 -7.28
N LEU A 86 2.52 9.77 -7.56
CA LEU A 86 3.43 10.70 -6.89
C LEU A 86 4.42 11.29 -7.89
N ARG A 87 4.73 12.57 -7.70
CA ARG A 87 5.82 13.29 -8.37
C ARG A 87 6.61 14.02 -7.29
N GLU A 88 7.83 13.56 -7.03
CA GLU A 88 8.66 14.11 -5.96
C GLU A 88 10.05 14.48 -6.47
N MET A 89 10.54 15.66 -6.10
CA MET A 89 11.91 16.03 -6.38
C MET A 89 12.85 15.37 -5.36
N ILE A 90 13.70 14.47 -5.84
CA ILE A 90 14.63 13.75 -4.99
C ILE A 90 15.76 14.67 -4.53
N ARG A 91 15.88 14.86 -3.22
CA ARG A 91 16.93 15.68 -2.60
C ARG A 91 18.11 14.84 -2.11
N ALA A 92 17.85 13.60 -1.72
CA ALA A 92 18.83 12.63 -1.24
C ALA A 92 18.31 11.21 -1.53
N PRO A 93 19.19 10.18 -1.52
CA PRO A 93 18.75 8.81 -1.70
C PRO A 93 17.80 8.37 -0.57
N ILE A 94 16.69 7.73 -0.93
CA ILE A 94 15.69 7.20 0.00
C ILE A 94 16.16 5.83 0.50
N ARG A 95 16.41 5.68 1.80
CA ARG A 95 17.08 4.50 2.37
C ARG A 95 16.24 3.67 3.33
N ASP A 96 15.21 4.26 3.90
CA ASP A 96 14.27 3.60 4.82
C ASP A 96 13.29 2.67 4.09
N GLY A 97 13.14 2.82 2.77
CA GLY A 97 12.21 2.02 1.98
C GLY A 97 10.77 2.46 2.16
N VAL A 98 10.55 3.69 2.65
CA VAL A 98 9.22 4.27 2.84
C VAL A 98 9.00 5.36 1.80
N ILE A 99 7.79 5.37 1.22
CA ILE A 99 7.36 6.43 0.30
C ILE A 99 6.02 6.96 0.80
N ASP A 100 5.96 8.27 1.03
CA ASP A 100 4.75 8.99 1.39
C ASP A 100 4.07 9.54 0.13
N ILE A 101 2.92 8.99 -0.21
CA ILE A 101 2.06 9.51 -1.27
C ILE A 101 1.14 10.57 -0.63
N PRO A 102 1.12 11.82 -1.16
CA PRO A 102 0.44 12.95 -0.54
C PRO A 102 -1.04 12.71 -0.27
N ALA A 103 -1.54 13.36 0.78
CA ALA A 103 -2.95 13.36 1.12
C ALA A 103 -3.76 14.18 0.11
N ALA A 104 -4.40 13.47 -0.82
CA ALA A 104 -5.19 14.04 -1.91
C ALA A 104 -6.52 13.31 -2.14
N TYR A 105 -6.75 12.22 -1.40
CA TYR A 105 -7.86 11.29 -1.61
C TYR A 105 -8.84 11.33 -0.45
N LYS A 106 -10.08 10.90 -0.68
CA LYS A 106 -10.93 10.48 0.43
C LYS A 106 -10.46 9.13 0.97
N LEU A 107 -10.72 8.85 2.25
CA LEU A 107 -10.25 7.62 2.89
C LEU A 107 -10.58 6.34 2.08
N PRO A 108 -11.82 6.12 1.59
CA PRO A 108 -12.12 4.92 0.81
C PRO A 108 -11.33 4.82 -0.51
N GLU A 109 -11.01 5.95 -1.13
CA GLU A 109 -10.22 6.01 -2.36
C GLU A 109 -8.75 5.69 -2.08
N ALA A 110 -8.21 6.23 -0.98
CA ALA A 110 -6.85 5.92 -0.52
C ALA A 110 -6.72 4.43 -0.15
N GLU A 111 -7.71 3.85 0.54
CA GLU A 111 -7.73 2.42 0.88
C GLU A 111 -7.79 1.53 -0.37
N ALA A 112 -8.64 1.89 -1.33
CA ALA A 112 -8.71 1.18 -2.60
C ALA A 112 -7.38 1.25 -3.37
N LEU A 113 -6.77 2.43 -3.45
CA LEU A 113 -5.47 2.62 -4.10
C LEU A 113 -4.35 1.85 -3.39
N ALA A 114 -4.30 1.91 -2.06
CA ALA A 114 -3.34 1.16 -1.25
C ALA A 114 -3.45 -0.36 -1.48
N LYS A 115 -4.68 -0.89 -1.50
CA LYS A 115 -4.94 -2.31 -1.82
C LYS A 115 -4.50 -2.68 -3.24
N ARG A 116 -4.64 -1.78 -4.21
CA ARG A 116 -4.12 -2.02 -5.57
C ARG A 116 -2.60 -1.98 -5.64
N ILE A 117 -1.93 -1.18 -4.82
CA ILE A 117 -0.46 -1.11 -4.77
C ILE A 117 0.12 -2.40 -4.17
N SER A 118 -0.40 -2.86 -3.04
CA SER A 118 0.13 -4.02 -2.32
C SER A 118 -0.42 -5.36 -2.79
N GLY A 119 -1.60 -5.37 -3.44
CA GLY A 119 -2.34 -6.59 -3.77
C GLY A 119 -2.95 -7.30 -2.55
N LYS A 120 -2.90 -6.70 -1.36
CA LYS A 120 -3.37 -7.28 -0.09
C LYS A 120 -3.99 -6.21 0.82
N PRO A 121 -4.82 -6.59 1.81
CA PRO A 121 -5.21 -5.66 2.87
C PRO A 121 -3.96 -5.07 3.57
N PRO A 122 -4.06 -3.86 4.15
CA PRO A 122 -2.98 -3.34 4.98
C PRO A 122 -2.71 -4.29 6.14
N LEU A 123 -1.48 -4.28 6.65
CA LEU A 123 -1.15 -5.03 7.86
C LEU A 123 -2.04 -4.54 9.02
N PRO A 124 -2.46 -5.43 9.94
CA PRO A 124 -3.15 -5.01 11.16
C PRO A 124 -2.31 -4.00 11.94
N ASP A 125 -2.97 -3.02 12.57
CA ASP A 125 -2.30 -2.05 13.44
C ASP A 125 -1.65 -2.71 14.65
N ASP A 126 -2.20 -3.85 15.08
CA ASP A 126 -1.72 -4.64 16.19
C ASP A 126 -0.96 -5.85 15.64
N LEU A 127 0.35 -5.90 15.85
CA LEU A 127 1.02 -7.20 15.93
C LEU A 127 0.47 -7.85 17.20
N ALA A 128 -0.49 -8.77 17.05
CA ALA A 128 -0.90 -9.59 18.19
C ALA A 128 0.37 -10.21 18.81
N GLU A 129 0.69 -9.76 20.03
CA GLU A 129 1.74 -10.32 20.89
C GLU A 129 1.52 -11.81 21.16
#